data_AF-A0A399Z435-F1
#
_entry.id   AF-A0A399Z435-F1
#
_cell.length_a   1.000
_cell.length_b   1.000
_cell.length_c   1.000
_cell.angle_alpha   90.00
_cell.angle_beta   90.00
_cell.angle_gamma   90.00
#
_symmetry.space_group_name_H-M   'P 1'
#
loop_
_entity.id
_entity.type
_entity.pdbx_description
1 polymer ?
#
loop_
_entity_poly.entity_id
_entity_poly.type
_entity_poly.pdbx_seq_one_letter_code
_entity_poly.pdbx_strand_id
1 'polypeptide(L)'
;MRDFMPVEFHPAFDAYLERIAVSDSDDGLVQMLSRDGQVHVLQYRNVRSQEPGEGAYVLSHAADITDRMRVEQILREQNAY
;
A
#
# COMPACT_ATOMS: atom_id res chain seq x y z
N MET A 1 8.68 -0.35 7.58
CA MET A 1 7.80 -0.45 6.39
C MET A 1 8.61 -0.26 5.11
N ARG A 2 9.38 0.83 4.98
CA ARG A 2 10.30 1.07 3.87
C ARG A 2 11.23 -0.11 3.57
N ASP A 3 11.80 -0.75 4.60
CA ASP A 3 12.72 -1.90 4.44
C ASP A 3 12.07 -3.15 3.82
N PHE A 4 10.74 -3.20 3.75
CA PHE A 4 9.97 -4.28 3.16
C PHE A 4 9.35 -3.88 1.82
N MET A 5 9.74 -2.74 1.25
CA MET A 5 9.32 -2.31 -0.08
C MET A 5 10.46 -2.51 -1.08
N PRO A 6 10.16 -2.81 -2.35
CA PRO A 6 11.13 -2.66 -3.42
C PRO A 6 11.64 -1.21 -3.48
N VAL A 7 12.93 -1.03 -3.75
CA VAL A 7 13.62 0.27 -3.66
C VAL A 7 13.00 1.30 -4.60
N GLU A 8 12.51 0.87 -5.75
CA GLU A 8 11.82 1.68 -6.74
C GLU A 8 10.53 2.33 -6.22
N PHE A 9 9.92 1.79 -5.16
CA PHE A 9 8.70 2.35 -4.56
C PHE A 9 8.99 3.27 -3.36
N HIS A 10 10.24 3.42 -2.94
CA HIS A 10 10.60 4.34 -1.86
C HIS A 10 10.14 5.79 -2.11
N PRO A 11 10.29 6.37 -3.32
CA PRO A 11 9.80 7.73 -3.57
C PRO A 11 8.28 7.86 -3.43
N ALA A 12 7.53 6.83 -3.84
CA ALA A 12 6.08 6.81 -3.68
C ALA A 12 5.67 6.72 -2.20
N PHE A 13 6.43 5.98 -1.40
CA PHE A 13 6.25 5.93 0.05
C PHE A 13 6.56 7.26 0.73
N ASP A 14 7.65 7.94 0.34
CA ASP A 14 7.99 9.27 0.86
C ASP A 14 6.87 10.28 0.53
N ALA A 15 6.36 10.27 -0.71
CA ALA A 15 5.22 11.10 -1.11
C ALA A 15 3.93 10.75 -0.34
N TYR A 16 3.71 9.48 0.00
CA TYR A 16 2.60 9.07 0.86
C TYR A 16 2.72 9.65 2.27
N LEU A 17 3.92 9.61 2.87
CA LEU A 17 4.15 10.18 4.20
C LEU A 17 3.86 11.68 4.25
N GLU A 18 4.24 12.41 3.19
CA GLU A 18 3.92 13.84 3.06
C GLU A 18 2.40 14.08 2.97
N ARG A 19 1.67 13.26 2.20
CA ARG A 19 0.21 13.39 2.07
C ARG A 19 -0.51 13.09 3.38
N ILE A 20 -0.23 11.94 4.01
CA ILE A 20 -0.94 11.53 5.23
C ILE A 20 -0.60 12.42 6.44
N ALA A 21 0.53 13.14 6.41
CA ALA A 21 0.86 14.09 7.46
C ALA A 21 -0.10 15.29 7.52
N VAL A 22 -0.71 15.66 6.38
CA VAL A 22 -1.59 16.83 6.26
C VAL A 22 -3.05 16.47 5.95
N SER A 23 -3.35 15.18 5.75
CA SER A 23 -4.69 14.66 5.44
C SER A 23 -5.22 13.76 6.56
N ASP A 24 -6.53 13.71 6.74
CA ASP A 24 -7.17 12.82 7.72
C ASP A 24 -7.13 11.35 7.28
N SER A 25 -7.07 11.08 5.97
CA SER A 25 -6.91 9.73 5.42
C SER A 25 -6.28 9.73 4.03
N ASP A 26 -5.74 8.57 3.64
CA ASP A 26 -5.21 8.27 2.31
C ASP A 26 -5.46 6.78 2.03
N ASP A 27 -5.80 6.45 0.79
CA ASP A 27 -5.99 5.08 0.33
C ASP A 27 -5.28 4.86 -1.01
N GLY A 28 -4.91 3.61 -1.28
CA GLY A 28 -4.14 3.30 -2.47
C GLY A 28 -3.62 1.88 -2.50
N LEU A 29 -2.65 1.66 -3.39
CA LEU A 29 -1.94 0.39 -3.51
C LEU A 29 -0.49 0.59 -3.09
N VAL A 30 0.07 -0.41 -2.42
CA VAL A 30 1.50 -0.49 -2.13
C VAL A 30 2.03 -1.88 -2.47
N GLN A 31 3.27 -1.95 -2.92
CA GLN A 31 3.96 -3.21 -3.15
C GLN A 31 4.91 -3.52 -2.00
N MET A 32 4.83 -4.75 -1.50
CA MET A 32 5.60 -5.23 -0.35
C MET A 32 6.31 -6.53 -0.70
N LEU A 33 7.53 -6.68 -0.18
CA LEU A 33 8.31 -7.90 -0.24
C LEU A 33 7.96 -8.80 0.94
N SER A 34 7.59 -10.03 0.65
CA SER A 34 7.50 -11.10 1.64
C SER A 34 8.89 -11.62 2.01
N ARG A 35 8.95 -12.47 3.04
CA ARG A 35 10.20 -13.07 3.52
C ARG A 35 10.90 -13.95 2.47
N ASP A 36 10.14 -14.55 1.57
CA ASP A 36 10.62 -15.37 0.45
C ASP A 36 10.89 -14.56 -0.83
N GLY A 37 10.80 -13.22 -0.76
CA GLY A 37 11.15 -12.31 -1.85
C GLY A 37 10.05 -12.11 -2.89
N GLN A 38 8.83 -12.63 -2.65
CA GLN A 38 7.69 -12.39 -3.52
C GLN A 38 7.16 -10.96 -3.33
N VAL A 39 6.70 -10.36 -4.43
CA VAL A 39 6.03 -9.06 -4.40
C VAL A 39 4.54 -9.27 -4.21
N HIS A 40 3.99 -8.66 -3.17
CA HIS A 40 2.57 -8.60 -2.88
C HIS A 40 2.03 -7.20 -3.14
N VAL A 41 0.83 -7.12 -3.72
CA VAL A 41 0.09 -5.87 -3.89
C VAL A 41 -0.94 -5.76 -2.78
N LEU A 42 -0.76 -4.77 -1.91
CA LEU A 42 -1.69 -4.47 -0.83
C LEU A 42 -2.54 -3.27 -1.21
N GLN A 43 -3.86 -3.41 -1.11
CA GLN A 43 -4.77 -2.29 -1.10
C GLN A 43 -4.90 -1.79 0.34
N TYR A 44 -4.53 -0.54 0.59
CA TYR A 44 -4.54 0.05 1.93
C TYR A 44 -5.59 1.17 2.04
N ARG A 45 -6.03 1.38 3.28
CA ARG A 45 -6.74 2.58 3.73
C ARG A 45 -6.15 2.99 5.07
N ASN A 46 -5.60 4.20 5.10
CA ASN A 46 -4.89 4.76 6.23
C ASN A 46 -5.66 5.97 6.76
N VAL A 47 -5.78 6.06 8.08
CA VAL A 47 -6.42 7.18 8.78
C VAL A 47 -5.41 7.76 9.75
N ARG A 48 -5.17 9.07 9.66
CA ARG A 48 -4.38 9.79 10.65
C ARG A 48 -5.25 10.03 11.87
N SER A 49 -4.73 9.69 13.04
CA SER A 49 -5.40 9.90 14.32
C SER A 49 -4.46 10.64 15.28
N GLN A 50 -5.06 11.42 16.16
CA GLN A 50 -4.34 12.18 17.17
C GLN A 50 -5.24 12.28 18.40
N GLU A 51 -4.80 11.65 19.50
CA GLU A 51 -5.49 11.71 20.78
C GLU A 51 -4.90 12.81 21.67
N PRO A 52 -5.69 13.44 22.57
CA PRO A 52 -5.17 14.45 23.49
C PRO A 52 -4.04 13.88 24.35
N GLY A 53 -2.86 14.50 24.28
CA GLY A 53 -1.68 14.06 25.03
C GLY A 53 -0.82 13.00 24.33
N GLU A 54 -1.24 12.53 23.15
CA GLU A 54 -0.45 11.61 22.32
C GLU A 54 0.06 12.29 21.03
N GLY A 55 1.13 11.71 20.47
CA GLY A 55 1.61 12.09 19.14
C GLY A 55 0.63 11.63 18.05
N ALA A 56 0.69 12.25 16.87
CA ALA A 56 -0.09 11.76 15.74
C ALA A 56 0.42 10.37 15.30
N TYR A 57 -0.52 9.47 15.00
CA TYR A 57 -0.24 8.14 14.48
C TYR A 57 -1.18 7.80 13.32
N VAL A 58 -0.86 6.73 12.60
CA VAL A 58 -1.65 6.26 11.46
C VAL A 58 -2.20 4.87 11.77
N LEU A 59 -3.52 4.73 11.68
CA LEU A 59 -4.20 3.45 11.68
C LEU A 59 -4.34 2.97 10.24
N SER A 60 -3.86 1.76 9.96
CA SER A 60 -3.81 1.19 8.62
C SER A 60 -4.65 -0.08 8.55
N HIS A 61 -5.49 -0.18 7.53
CA HIS A 61 -6.13 -1.42 7.10
C HIS A 61 -5.61 -1.78 5.72
N ALA A 62 -5.11 -3.00 5.53
CA ALA A 62 -4.62 -3.45 4.23
C ALA A 62 -5.13 -4.84 3.89
N ALA A 63 -5.53 -5.04 2.64
CA ALA A 63 -5.89 -6.33 2.07
C ALA A 63 -4.90 -6.70 0.97
N ASP A 64 -4.40 -7.94 0.99
CA ASP A 64 -3.62 -8.48 -0.12
C ASP A 64 -4.55 -8.80 -1.29
N ILE A 65 -4.32 -8.13 -2.42
CA ILE A 65 -5.11 -8.29 -3.64
C ILE A 65 -4.30 -8.92 -4.78
N THR A 66 -3.13 -9.49 -4.47
CA THR A 66 -2.18 -9.99 -5.48
C THR A 66 -2.81 -11.06 -6.37
N ASP A 67 -3.48 -12.04 -5.77
CA ASP A 67 -4.11 -13.12 -6.54
C ASP A 67 -5.29 -12.62 -7.37
N ARG A 68 -6.07 -11.67 -6.84
CA ARG A 68 -7.15 -11.02 -7.58
C ARG A 68 -6.60 -10.33 -8.84
N MET A 69 -5.52 -9.55 -8.69
CA MET A 69 -4.89 -8.88 -9.82
C MET A 69 -4.32 -9.85 -10.86
N ARG A 70 -3.71 -10.96 -10.43
CA ARG A 70 -3.21 -12.01 -11.34
C ARG A 70 -4.33 -12.61 -12.17
N VAL A 71 -5.46 -12.95 -11.54
CA VAL A 71 -6.63 -13.50 -12.25
C VAL A 71 -7.20 -12.46 -13.22
N GLU A 72 -7.37 -11.21 -12.80
CA GLU A 72 -7.85 -10.14 -13.67
C GLU A 72 -6.94 -9.94 -14.89
N GLN A 73 -5.63 -10.03 -14.72
CA GLN A 73 -4.67 -9.90 -15.81
C GLN A 73 -4.77 -11.06 -16.81
N ILE A 74 -4.83 -12.30 -16.34
CA ILE A 74 -5.01 -13.49 -17.20
C ILE A 74 -6.31 -13.37 -18.00
N LEU A 75 -7.40 -12.95 -17.36
CA LEU A 75 -8.69 -12.78 -18.03
C LEU A 75 -8.64 -11.67 -19.08
N ARG A 76 -7.93 -10.56 -18.83
CA ARG A 76 -7.74 -9.50 -19.83
C ARG A 76 -6.96 -10.01 -21.04
N GLU A 77 -5.91 -10.79 -20.82
CA GLU A 77 -5.08 -11.35 -21.89
C GLU A 77 -5.86 -12.36 -22.73
N GLN A 78 -6.67 -13.22 -22.11
CA GLN A 78 -7.51 -14.20 -22.83
C GLN A 78 -8.62 -13.56 -23.67
N ASN A 79 -9.17 -12.42 -23.24
CA ASN A 79 -10.20 -11.68 -23.98
C ASN A 79 -9.63 -10.72 -25.03
N ALA A 80 -8.30 -10.56 -25.10
CA ALA A 80 -7.63 -9.73 -26.10
C ALA A 80 -7.25 -10.50 -27.39
N TYR A 81 -7.55 -11.81 -27.44
CA TYR A 81 -7.42 -12.70 -28.60
C TYR A 81 -8.80 -13.08 -29.14
#